data_AF-A0A8H6JKF4-F1
#
_entry.id   AF-A0A8H6JKF4-F1
#
_cell.length_a   1.000
_cell.length_b   1.000
_cell.length_c   1.000
_cell.angle_alpha   90.00
_cell.angle_beta   90.00
_cell.angle_gamma   90.00
#
_symmetry.space_group_name_H-M   'P 1'
#
loop_
_entity.id
_entity.type
_entity.pdbx_description
1 polymer ?
#
loop_
_entity_poly.entity_id
_entity_poly.type
_entity_poly.pdbx_seq_one_letter_code
_entity_poly.pdbx_strand_id
1 'polypeptide(L)'
;MPSTLEDRKRIYLSCRSILNNHSPKKRHSPKVRDSLLNNHASLGPLISELGEAKVVDLATKMTRAKIFKSETVARAQFPDLFPAPPGPASNAEMAGSAGDVTTLNTQVSGAENLAVDLAEVLAENDLAEETLAEDTAAEVTHSEDEEIEELTVNNALGEHSELPPELGVAVAAEHITQLYGISSLHPTYLPYSTQHRILTTAQTILGECCFDFATRWLLEVLEKKGWKCACAVELTRWESVVSTRRGQLPAEALQIPPGASIRRIFHATRDLRNTAVHRAPTTARSVSQFLEAAVKLAETLRDTHRASQLGELKVAVDGKLEAMEAMKKATEDRVTAQVVSIRRQKEELDRQEKALIDGMLKDDREHNALAGHLLDIG
;
A
#
# COMPACT_ATOMS: atom_id res chain seq x y z
N MET A 1 -25.87 -1.05 -22.13
CA MET A 1 -25.08 -0.20 -23.05
C MET A 1 -23.72 0.06 -22.42
N PRO A 2 -22.60 -0.26 -23.07
CA PRO A 2 -21.27 0.03 -22.54
C PRO A 2 -21.10 1.55 -22.37
N SER A 3 -20.58 1.98 -21.22
CA SER A 3 -20.25 3.39 -20.99
C SER A 3 -19.09 3.81 -21.89
N THR A 4 -19.27 4.83 -22.71
CA THR A 4 -18.18 5.34 -23.55
C THR A 4 -17.21 6.15 -22.68
N LEU A 5 -15.94 6.23 -23.09
CA LEU A 5 -14.93 7.09 -22.43
C LEU A 5 -15.41 8.55 -22.39
N GLU A 6 -16.19 8.96 -23.38
CA GLU A 6 -16.80 10.28 -23.50
C GLU A 6 -17.84 10.54 -22.40
N ASP A 7 -18.69 9.56 -22.08
CA ASP A 7 -19.65 9.64 -20.96
C ASP A 7 -18.92 9.91 -19.63
N ARG A 8 -17.79 9.22 -19.41
CA ARG A 8 -16.98 9.34 -18.18
C ARG A 8 -16.30 10.71 -18.10
N LYS A 9 -15.83 11.25 -19.23
CA LYS A 9 -15.28 12.62 -19.31
C LYS A 9 -16.33 13.68 -19.00
N ARG A 10 -17.54 13.56 -19.58
CA ARG A 10 -18.66 14.48 -19.33
C ARG A 10 -19.09 14.48 -17.86
N ILE A 11 -19.15 13.30 -17.24
CA ILE A 11 -19.43 13.14 -15.80
C ILE A 11 -18.30 13.73 -14.94
N TYR A 12 -17.03 13.54 -15.34
CA TYR A 12 -15.90 14.12 -14.62
C TYR A 12 -16.01 15.65 -14.55
N LEU A 13 -16.16 16.30 -15.69
CA LEU A 13 -16.24 17.76 -15.77
C LEU A 13 -17.44 18.33 -15.01
N SER A 14 -18.60 17.67 -15.14
CA SER A 14 -19.86 18.14 -14.54
C SER A 14 -19.93 17.91 -13.02
N CYS A 15 -19.32 16.84 -12.52
CA CYS A 15 -19.41 16.45 -11.11
C CYS A 15 -18.18 16.83 -10.28
N ARG A 16 -17.07 17.28 -10.90
CA ARG A 16 -15.82 17.61 -10.19
C ARG A 16 -16.02 18.66 -9.11
N SER A 17 -16.70 19.77 -9.39
CA SER A 17 -16.94 20.81 -8.38
C SER A 17 -17.82 20.32 -7.21
N ILE A 18 -18.73 19.39 -7.47
CA ILE A 18 -19.67 18.83 -6.49
C ILE A 18 -19.01 17.76 -5.62
N LEU A 19 -18.16 16.92 -6.20
CA LEU A 19 -17.61 15.70 -5.57
C LEU A 19 -16.15 15.83 -5.08
N ASN A 20 -15.46 16.93 -5.39
CA ASN A 20 -14.08 17.17 -4.92
C ASN A 20 -13.98 17.19 -3.38
N ASN A 21 -15.03 17.65 -2.69
CA ASN A 21 -15.05 17.83 -1.23
C ASN A 21 -15.60 16.63 -0.41
N HIS A 22 -15.78 15.45 -1.01
CA HIS A 22 -16.42 14.33 -0.28
C HIS A 22 -15.49 13.65 0.72
N SER A 23 -15.78 13.76 2.02
CA SER A 23 -15.07 13.01 3.09
C SER A 23 -15.14 11.47 2.88
N PRO A 24 -14.23 10.68 3.47
CA PRO A 24 -14.20 9.22 3.31
C PRO A 24 -15.53 8.53 3.64
N LYS A 25 -16.30 9.10 4.59
CA LYS A 25 -17.61 8.60 5.07
C LYS A 25 -18.78 8.87 4.10
N LYS A 26 -18.54 9.57 2.97
CA LYS A 26 -19.57 9.98 1.98
C LYS A 26 -19.43 9.29 0.61
N ARG A 27 -18.64 8.21 0.50
CA ARG A 27 -18.33 7.49 -0.77
C ARG A 27 -19.34 6.39 -1.17
N HIS A 28 -20.41 6.20 -0.38
CA HIS A 28 -21.45 5.20 -0.67
C HIS A 28 -22.45 5.74 -1.70
N SER A 29 -23.00 4.86 -2.55
CA SER A 29 -23.93 5.26 -3.61
C SER A 29 -25.13 6.10 -3.14
N PRO A 30 -25.70 5.91 -1.93
CA PRO A 30 -26.82 6.74 -1.47
C PRO A 30 -26.39 8.20 -1.26
N LYS A 31 -25.22 8.44 -0.68
CA LYS A 31 -24.73 9.80 -0.40
C LYS A 31 -24.22 10.51 -1.66
N VAL A 32 -23.69 9.75 -2.63
CA VAL A 32 -23.34 10.27 -3.96
C VAL A 32 -24.62 10.65 -4.70
N ARG A 33 -25.64 9.79 -4.68
CA ARG A 33 -26.98 10.07 -5.23
C ARG A 33 -27.58 11.33 -4.60
N ASP A 34 -27.60 11.45 -3.27
CA ASP A 34 -28.14 12.63 -2.59
C ASP A 34 -27.40 13.92 -2.97
N SER A 35 -26.07 13.84 -3.13
CA SER A 35 -25.25 15.00 -3.55
C SER A 35 -25.53 15.41 -5.00
N LEU A 36 -25.86 14.45 -5.88
CA LEU A 36 -26.22 14.70 -7.28
C LEU A 36 -27.66 15.22 -7.39
N LEU A 37 -28.61 14.67 -6.61
CA LEU A 37 -30.00 15.11 -6.55
C LEU A 37 -30.13 16.55 -6.01
N ASN A 38 -29.33 16.91 -5.00
CA ASN A 38 -29.31 18.28 -4.47
C ASN A 38 -28.71 19.32 -5.45
N ASN A 39 -28.04 18.88 -6.52
CA ASN A 39 -27.46 19.73 -7.57
C ASN A 39 -28.08 19.45 -8.95
N HIS A 40 -29.30 18.90 -8.99
CA HIS A 40 -29.95 18.45 -10.22
C HIS A 40 -30.12 19.55 -11.28
N ALA A 41 -30.22 20.82 -10.89
CA ALA A 41 -30.31 21.95 -11.83
C ALA A 41 -29.07 22.07 -12.74
N SER A 42 -27.87 21.72 -12.25
CA SER A 42 -26.62 21.76 -13.02
C SER A 42 -26.35 20.47 -13.80
N LEU A 43 -26.99 19.37 -13.43
CA LEU A 43 -26.80 18.04 -14.01
C LEU A 43 -27.98 17.57 -14.88
N GLY A 44 -29.07 18.35 -14.94
CA GLY A 44 -30.31 18.02 -15.66
C GLY A 44 -30.11 17.60 -17.12
N PRO A 45 -29.31 18.32 -17.94
CA PRO A 45 -29.03 17.91 -19.32
C PRO A 45 -28.30 16.56 -19.40
N LEU A 46 -27.34 16.33 -18.50
CA LEU A 46 -26.54 15.11 -18.44
C LEU A 46 -27.38 13.90 -17.97
N ILE A 47 -28.26 14.11 -16.99
CA ILE A 47 -29.17 13.10 -16.46
C ILE A 47 -30.26 12.76 -17.49
N SER A 48 -30.74 13.75 -18.26
CA SER A 48 -31.70 13.53 -19.34
C SER A 48 -31.12 12.77 -20.53
N GLU A 49 -29.81 12.90 -20.80
CA GLU A 49 -29.14 12.25 -21.94
C GLU A 49 -28.63 10.83 -21.59
N LEU A 50 -28.10 10.63 -20.38
CA LEU A 50 -27.44 9.38 -19.97
C LEU A 50 -28.28 8.50 -19.03
N GLY A 51 -29.32 9.07 -18.42
CA GLY A 51 -30.15 8.43 -17.41
C GLY A 51 -29.55 8.53 -15.99
N GLU A 52 -30.40 8.87 -15.01
CA GLU A 52 -30.00 9.08 -13.61
C GLU A 52 -29.23 7.88 -13.03
N ALA A 53 -29.74 6.66 -13.23
CA ALA A 53 -29.12 5.45 -12.70
C ALA A 53 -27.68 5.24 -13.21
N LYS A 54 -27.43 5.55 -14.49
CA LYS A 54 -26.12 5.41 -15.12
C LYS A 54 -25.14 6.50 -14.65
N VAL A 55 -25.63 7.74 -14.50
CA VAL A 55 -24.83 8.86 -13.96
C VAL A 55 -24.43 8.59 -12.51
N VAL A 56 -25.36 8.11 -11.68
CA VAL A 56 -25.09 7.78 -10.27
C VAL A 56 -24.10 6.62 -10.14
N ASP A 57 -24.25 5.57 -10.93
CA ASP A 57 -23.33 4.42 -10.94
C ASP A 57 -21.91 4.83 -11.34
N LEU A 58 -21.76 5.57 -12.45
CA LEU A 58 -20.47 6.04 -12.94
C LEU A 58 -19.83 7.05 -11.97
N ALA A 59 -20.59 8.01 -11.44
CA ALA A 59 -20.09 8.96 -10.45
C ALA A 59 -19.66 8.26 -9.15
N THR A 60 -20.39 7.22 -8.72
CA THR A 60 -20.02 6.41 -7.56
C THR A 60 -18.72 5.65 -7.81
N LYS A 61 -18.59 4.98 -8.97
CA LYS A 61 -17.36 4.30 -9.39
C LYS A 61 -16.18 5.26 -9.44
N MET A 62 -16.36 6.46 -9.99
CA MET A 62 -15.30 7.46 -10.11
C MET A 62 -14.91 8.09 -8.76
N THR A 63 -15.87 8.24 -7.85
CA THR A 63 -15.62 8.70 -6.47
C THR A 63 -14.83 7.67 -5.68
N ARG A 64 -15.12 6.37 -5.85
CA ARG A 64 -14.36 5.27 -5.23
C ARG A 64 -12.92 5.22 -5.74
N ALA A 65 -12.73 5.42 -7.04
CA ALA A 65 -11.42 5.52 -7.67
C ALA A 65 -10.68 6.85 -7.41
N LYS A 66 -11.22 7.73 -6.55
CA LYS A 66 -10.61 9.01 -6.12
C LYS A 66 -10.26 10.00 -7.25
N ILE A 67 -10.84 9.82 -8.43
CA ILE A 67 -10.58 10.64 -9.62
C ILE A 67 -10.89 12.12 -9.38
N PHE A 68 -11.95 12.42 -8.62
CA PHE A 68 -12.33 13.81 -8.33
C PHE A 68 -11.42 14.53 -7.32
N LYS A 69 -10.57 13.80 -6.57
CA LYS A 69 -9.71 14.35 -5.51
C LYS A 69 -8.25 14.45 -5.89
N SER A 70 -7.79 13.57 -6.77
CA SER A 70 -6.41 13.53 -7.22
C SER A 70 -6.35 13.95 -8.67
N GLU A 71 -5.78 15.13 -8.91
CA GLU A 71 -5.55 15.60 -10.28
C GLU A 71 -4.64 14.63 -11.05
N THR A 72 -3.70 13.98 -10.37
CA THR A 72 -2.83 12.96 -10.97
C THR A 72 -3.63 11.75 -11.47
N VAL A 73 -4.61 11.27 -10.70
CA VAL A 73 -5.48 10.14 -11.09
C VAL A 73 -6.45 10.56 -12.20
N ALA A 74 -6.99 11.78 -12.13
CA ALA A 74 -7.82 12.32 -13.20
C ALA A 74 -7.06 12.52 -14.51
N ARG A 75 -5.79 12.93 -14.44
CA ARG A 75 -4.91 13.11 -15.59
C ARG A 75 -4.52 11.78 -16.23
N ALA A 76 -4.32 10.74 -15.42
CA ALA A 76 -4.09 9.39 -15.94
C ALA A 76 -5.32 8.85 -16.69
N GLN A 77 -6.53 9.13 -16.19
CA GLN A 77 -7.76 8.63 -16.80
C GLN A 77 -8.30 9.51 -17.95
N PHE A 78 -8.00 10.81 -17.93
CA PHE A 78 -8.45 11.79 -18.92
C PHE A 78 -7.30 12.73 -19.35
N PRO A 79 -6.25 12.23 -20.01
CA PRO A 79 -5.07 13.02 -20.36
C PRO A 79 -5.41 14.25 -21.22
N ASP A 80 -6.38 14.12 -22.12
CA ASP A 80 -6.83 15.21 -23.02
C ASP A 80 -7.46 16.40 -22.29
N LEU A 81 -7.89 16.24 -21.02
CA LEU A 81 -8.46 17.33 -20.22
C LEU A 81 -7.38 18.20 -19.55
N PHE A 82 -6.11 17.81 -19.65
CA PHE A 82 -4.98 18.49 -19.01
C PHE A 82 -3.85 18.75 -20.02
N PRO A 83 -4.05 19.64 -21.01
CA PRO A 83 -2.98 20.03 -21.92
C PRO A 83 -1.81 20.67 -21.16
N ALA A 84 -0.59 20.29 -21.52
CA ALA A 84 0.63 20.88 -20.95
C ALA A 84 0.68 22.39 -21.24
N PRO A 85 1.21 23.22 -20.32
CA PRO A 85 1.32 24.64 -20.56
C PRO A 85 2.25 24.91 -21.75
N PRO A 86 1.96 25.92 -22.59
CA PRO A 86 2.81 26.26 -23.72
C PRO A 86 4.15 26.76 -23.18
N GLY A 87 5.22 26.02 -23.45
CA GLY A 87 6.59 26.46 -23.20
C GLY A 87 6.96 27.65 -24.10
N PRO A 88 7.83 28.56 -23.64
CA PRO A 88 8.20 29.74 -24.40
C PRO A 88 8.98 29.34 -25.65
N ALA A 89 8.68 30.05 -26.74
CA ALA A 89 9.30 29.88 -28.04
C ALA A 89 10.82 30.08 -28.00
N SER A 90 11.48 29.24 -28.81
CA SER A 90 12.85 29.29 -29.33
C SER A 90 13.71 30.51 -28.98
N ASN A 91 14.90 30.23 -28.44
CA ASN A 91 16.15 30.64 -29.08
C ASN A 91 17.20 29.55 -28.86
N ALA A 92 17.65 28.97 -29.96
CA ALA A 92 18.76 28.03 -30.01
C ALA A 92 20.08 28.81 -29.94
N GLU A 93 21.02 28.37 -29.09
CA GLU A 93 22.35 27.88 -29.51
C GLU A 93 23.20 27.42 -28.31
N MET A 94 23.98 26.36 -28.55
CA MET A 94 25.06 25.76 -27.75
C MET A 94 24.74 24.77 -26.59
N ALA A 95 24.54 23.52 -27.03
CA ALA A 95 25.33 22.32 -26.69
C ALA A 95 25.56 21.90 -25.21
N GLY A 96 25.01 20.74 -24.86
CA GLY A 96 25.61 19.84 -23.86
C GLY A 96 24.64 18.92 -23.12
N SER A 97 24.59 17.65 -23.52
CA SER A 97 24.09 16.49 -22.74
C SER A 97 22.58 16.27 -22.66
N ALA A 98 22.04 15.56 -23.66
CA ALA A 98 20.74 14.88 -23.57
C ALA A 98 20.96 13.45 -23.03
N GLY A 99 20.54 13.21 -21.80
CA GLY A 99 20.48 11.90 -21.18
C GLY A 99 19.20 11.74 -20.38
N ASP A 100 18.22 11.09 -21.00
CA ASP A 100 17.20 10.24 -20.35
C ASP A 100 16.30 10.87 -19.27
N VAL A 101 15.26 11.60 -19.69
CA VAL A 101 14.11 11.98 -18.83
C VAL A 101 12.79 11.40 -19.35
N THR A 102 12.76 10.85 -20.57
CA THR A 102 11.52 10.43 -21.22
C THR A 102 11.10 8.98 -20.92
N THR A 103 11.98 8.17 -20.31
CA THR A 103 11.73 6.74 -20.09
C THR A 103 10.96 6.42 -18.79
N LEU A 104 10.84 7.37 -17.85
CA LEU A 104 10.36 7.09 -16.49
C LEU A 104 8.86 7.25 -16.25
N ASN A 105 8.08 7.74 -17.23
CA ASN A 105 6.64 7.96 -17.05
C ASN A 105 5.77 6.75 -17.41
N THR A 106 6.36 5.65 -17.88
CA THR A 106 5.65 4.44 -18.35
C THR A 106 5.39 3.42 -17.23
N GLN A 107 6.04 3.54 -16.06
CA GLN A 107 5.99 2.52 -15.00
C GLN A 107 4.97 2.81 -13.88
N VAL A 108 4.35 3.99 -13.86
CA VAL A 108 3.24 4.29 -12.93
C VAL A 108 1.94 3.56 -13.35
N SER A 109 1.82 3.18 -14.62
CA SER A 109 0.65 2.45 -15.18
C SER A 109 0.55 0.98 -14.76
N GLY A 110 1.62 0.38 -14.19
CA GLY A 110 1.62 -1.02 -13.76
C GLY A 110 0.86 -1.28 -12.46
N ALA A 111 0.78 -0.27 -11.58
CA ALA A 111 0.15 -0.42 -10.26
C ALA A 111 -1.40 -0.44 -10.33
N GLU A 112 -1.99 0.16 -11.36
CA GLU A 112 -3.46 0.22 -11.51
C GLU A 112 -4.03 -1.05 -12.16
N ASN A 113 -3.25 -1.73 -13.01
CA ASN A 113 -3.67 -3.00 -13.63
C ASN A 113 -3.56 -4.20 -12.65
N LEU A 114 -2.66 -4.16 -11.66
CA LEU A 114 -2.48 -5.25 -10.68
C LEU A 114 -3.62 -5.37 -9.65
N ALA A 115 -4.32 -4.26 -9.40
CA ALA A 115 -5.49 -4.24 -8.51
C ALA A 115 -6.73 -4.88 -9.19
N VAL A 116 -6.75 -4.91 -10.53
CA VAL A 116 -7.81 -5.52 -11.34
C VAL A 116 -7.69 -7.05 -11.30
N ASP A 117 -6.49 -7.60 -11.48
CA ASP A 117 -6.27 -9.06 -11.48
C ASP A 117 -6.65 -9.76 -10.16
N LEU A 118 -6.31 -9.16 -9.00
CA LEU A 118 -6.69 -9.75 -7.71
C LEU A 118 -8.19 -9.57 -7.42
N ALA A 119 -8.81 -8.54 -7.98
CA ALA A 119 -10.24 -8.36 -7.86
C ALA A 119 -11.00 -9.35 -8.75
N GLU A 120 -10.48 -9.69 -9.93
CA GLU A 120 -11.07 -10.65 -10.87
C GLU A 120 -11.03 -12.09 -10.32
N VAL A 121 -9.88 -12.54 -9.81
CA VAL A 121 -9.74 -13.86 -9.15
C VAL A 121 -10.62 -14.00 -7.90
N LEU A 122 -10.93 -12.89 -7.23
CA LEU A 122 -11.77 -12.90 -6.02
C LEU A 122 -13.25 -12.56 -6.28
N ALA A 123 -13.62 -12.13 -7.49
CA ALA A 123 -14.99 -11.74 -7.85
C ALA A 123 -15.88 -12.93 -8.20
N GLU A 124 -15.32 -14.10 -8.51
CA GLU A 124 -16.09 -15.32 -8.80
C GLU A 124 -16.81 -15.90 -7.57
N ASN A 125 -16.46 -15.47 -6.36
CA ASN A 125 -17.03 -15.97 -5.09
C ASN A 125 -18.08 -15.06 -4.43
N ASP A 126 -18.44 -13.90 -5.01
CA ASP A 126 -19.15 -12.82 -4.29
C ASP A 126 -20.66 -12.74 -4.58
N LEU A 127 -21.30 -13.83 -5.02
CA LEU A 127 -22.74 -13.85 -5.34
C LEU A 127 -23.66 -14.25 -4.17
N ALA A 128 -23.14 -14.44 -2.96
CA ALA A 128 -23.96 -14.79 -1.81
C ALA A 128 -23.40 -14.23 -0.50
N GLU A 129 -23.86 -13.04 -0.10
CA GLU A 129 -24.22 -12.68 1.29
C GLU A 129 -24.51 -11.18 1.38
N GLU A 130 -25.66 -10.77 0.85
CA GLU A 130 -26.36 -9.60 1.35
C GLU A 130 -27.35 -10.11 2.40
N THR A 131 -27.10 -9.84 3.68
CA THR A 131 -28.10 -9.52 4.74
C THR A 131 -27.55 -9.76 6.15
N LEU A 132 -27.35 -8.65 6.89
CA LEU A 132 -27.84 -8.38 8.26
C LEU A 132 -26.85 -7.50 9.03
N ALA A 133 -27.33 -6.28 9.30
CA ALA A 133 -26.76 -5.30 10.19
C ALA A 133 -27.25 -5.52 11.64
N GLU A 134 -26.72 -4.69 12.54
CA GLU A 134 -27.12 -4.42 13.95
C GLU A 134 -26.54 -5.41 14.98
N ASP A 135 -26.03 -5.03 16.14
CA ASP A 135 -25.80 -3.75 16.84
C ASP A 135 -24.85 -4.05 18.03
N THR A 136 -24.16 -3.03 18.55
CA THR A 136 -23.85 -2.76 19.97
C THR A 136 -22.57 -1.93 20.11
N ALA A 137 -22.78 -0.69 20.54
CA ALA A 137 -21.80 0.27 21.02
C ALA A 137 -21.73 0.26 22.56
N ALA A 138 -20.53 0.46 23.11
CA ALA A 138 -20.24 1.11 24.41
C ALA A 138 -18.70 1.37 24.46
N GLU A 139 -18.21 2.60 24.32
CA GLU A 139 -17.93 3.62 25.36
C GLU A 139 -16.69 3.30 26.24
N VAL A 140 -15.50 3.79 25.88
CA VAL A 140 -14.74 4.98 26.42
C VAL A 140 -13.98 4.68 27.72
N THR A 141 -12.65 4.92 27.70
CA THR A 141 -11.96 5.86 28.62
C THR A 141 -10.54 6.18 28.14
N HIS A 142 -10.21 7.48 28.18
CA HIS A 142 -8.90 8.11 27.99
C HIS A 142 -7.83 7.66 29.00
N SER A 143 -6.57 7.73 28.59
CA SER A 143 -5.52 8.47 29.32
C SER A 143 -4.34 8.74 28.37
N GLU A 144 -4.11 10.02 28.12
CA GLU A 144 -2.87 10.60 27.61
C GLU A 144 -1.80 10.49 28.71
N ASP A 145 -0.53 10.29 28.34
CA ASP A 145 0.61 10.90 29.02
C ASP A 145 1.83 10.82 28.08
N GLU A 146 2.26 12.01 27.65
CA GLU A 146 3.52 12.30 26.96
C GLU A 146 4.62 12.43 28.02
N GLU A 147 5.75 11.72 27.84
CA GLU A 147 7.02 12.10 28.47
C GLU A 147 8.06 12.35 27.38
N ILE A 148 8.51 13.60 27.33
CA ILE A 148 9.59 14.12 26.50
C ILE A 148 10.90 13.86 27.25
N GLU A 149 11.75 12.97 26.72
CA GLU A 149 13.12 12.84 27.20
C GLU A 149 14.08 13.68 26.34
N GLU A 150 14.69 14.65 27.02
CA GLU A 150 15.62 15.66 26.56
C GLU A 150 16.97 15.02 26.18
N LEU A 151 17.25 14.92 24.87
CA LEU A 151 18.57 14.49 24.39
C LEU A 151 19.48 15.70 24.16
N THR A 152 20.45 15.80 25.05
CA THR A 152 21.57 16.74 25.04
C THR A 152 22.38 16.64 23.75
N VAL A 153 22.51 17.78 23.05
CA VAL A 153 23.34 17.94 21.86
C VAL A 153 24.80 18.08 22.29
N ASN A 154 25.57 17.00 22.20
CA ASN A 154 27.03 17.09 22.25
C ASN A 154 27.59 17.23 20.84
N ASN A 155 28.09 18.44 20.60
CA ASN A 155 28.82 18.86 19.42
C ASN A 155 30.21 18.20 19.42
N ALA A 156 30.55 17.41 18.40
CA ALA A 156 31.91 16.99 18.13
C ALA A 156 32.18 17.03 16.62
N LEU A 157 32.76 18.15 16.20
CA LEU A 157 33.45 18.31 14.92
C LEU A 157 34.86 17.70 15.04
N GLY A 158 35.28 17.00 13.98
CA GLY A 158 36.62 16.43 13.80
C GLY A 158 36.57 14.90 13.73
N GLU A 159 37.19 14.19 12.79
CA GLU A 159 38.22 14.48 11.79
C GLU A 159 38.08 13.44 10.67
N HIS A 160 38.65 13.75 9.51
CA HIS A 160 38.75 12.90 8.34
C HIS A 160 39.24 11.47 8.66
N SER A 161 38.51 10.45 8.21
CA SER A 161 39.03 9.09 8.09
C SER A 161 38.53 8.47 6.78
N GLU A 162 39.44 8.34 5.82
CA GLU A 162 39.25 7.57 4.59
C GLU A 162 39.03 6.09 4.93
N LEU A 163 37.94 5.49 4.43
CA LEU A 163 37.64 4.06 4.59
C LEU A 163 38.02 3.27 3.33
N PRO A 164 38.59 2.05 3.47
CA PRO A 164 39.09 1.24 2.35
C PRO A 164 37.98 0.69 1.44
N PRO A 165 38.26 0.49 0.14
CA PRO A 165 37.32 -0.13 -0.78
C PRO A 165 37.40 -1.65 -0.64
N GLU A 166 36.26 -2.34 -0.44
CA GLU A 166 35.90 -3.63 -1.10
C GLU A 166 34.80 -4.47 -0.43
N LEU A 167 34.08 -4.02 0.60
CA LEU A 167 32.89 -4.74 1.13
C LEU A 167 31.64 -3.87 1.37
N GLY A 168 31.57 -2.66 0.80
CA GLY A 168 30.78 -1.57 1.36
C GLY A 168 29.49 -1.14 0.65
N VAL A 169 28.97 -1.78 -0.39
CA VAL A 169 27.85 -1.16 -1.15
C VAL A 169 26.53 -1.13 -0.36
N ALA A 170 26.17 -2.21 0.33
CA ALA A 170 24.96 -2.24 1.17
C ALA A 170 25.14 -1.47 2.49
N VAL A 171 26.31 -1.60 3.12
CA VAL A 171 26.64 -0.95 4.40
C VAL A 171 26.81 0.58 4.24
N ALA A 172 27.31 1.03 3.09
CA ALA A 172 27.37 2.46 2.76
C ALA A 172 25.98 3.02 2.50
N ALA A 173 25.10 2.28 1.81
CA ALA A 173 23.72 2.72 1.60
C ALA A 173 23.01 2.92 2.94
N GLU A 174 23.09 1.96 3.87
CA GLU A 174 22.47 2.04 5.21
C GLU A 174 23.02 3.20 6.06
N HIS A 175 24.35 3.41 6.06
CA HIS A 175 24.97 4.54 6.75
C HIS A 175 24.55 5.89 6.18
N ILE A 176 24.40 5.99 4.84
CA ILE A 176 23.96 7.20 4.15
C ILE A 176 22.50 7.53 4.48
N THR A 177 21.60 6.54 4.55
CA THR A 177 20.20 6.74 4.96
C THR A 177 20.11 7.30 6.38
N GLN A 178 20.93 6.79 7.30
CA GLN A 178 20.98 7.22 8.71
C GLN A 178 21.61 8.60 8.89
N LEU A 179 22.74 8.88 8.22
CA LEU A 179 23.40 10.20 8.22
C LEU A 179 22.49 11.32 7.74
N TYR A 180 21.54 11.00 6.86
CA TYR A 180 20.65 11.97 6.25
C TYR A 180 19.20 11.91 6.77
N GLY A 181 18.93 11.14 7.81
CA GLY A 181 17.62 11.08 8.48
C GLY A 181 16.50 10.52 7.60
N ILE A 182 16.86 9.72 6.59
CA ILE A 182 15.88 9.09 5.69
C ILE A 182 15.25 7.91 6.43
N SER A 183 13.95 8.01 6.74
CA SER A 183 13.21 6.93 7.39
C SER A 183 12.98 5.76 6.42
N SER A 184 13.17 4.54 6.90
CA SER A 184 12.87 3.35 6.09
C SER A 184 11.36 3.20 5.87
N LEU A 185 10.98 2.78 4.67
CA LEU A 185 9.63 2.39 4.29
C LEU A 185 9.28 0.96 4.72
N HIS A 186 10.19 0.27 5.43
CA HIS A 186 10.00 -1.08 5.94
C HIS A 186 9.61 -1.07 7.43
N PRO A 187 8.82 -2.05 7.90
CA PRO A 187 8.33 -3.24 7.17
C PRO A 187 7.17 -2.95 6.20
N THR A 188 6.91 -3.89 5.29
CA THR A 188 5.82 -3.76 4.31
C THR A 188 4.48 -4.22 4.88
N TYR A 189 3.46 -3.38 4.71
CA TYR A 189 2.08 -3.65 5.09
C TYR A 189 1.20 -3.62 3.85
N LEU A 190 0.22 -4.53 3.81
CA LEU A 190 -0.86 -4.47 2.84
C LEU A 190 -1.90 -3.42 3.30
N PRO A 191 -2.62 -2.79 2.37
CA PRO A 191 -3.82 -2.05 2.74
C PRO A 191 -4.75 -2.94 3.57
N TYR A 192 -5.24 -2.42 4.70
CA TYR A 192 -5.99 -3.21 5.67
C TYR A 192 -7.19 -3.96 5.05
N SER A 193 -7.95 -3.32 4.17
CA SER A 193 -9.06 -3.97 3.46
C SER A 193 -8.62 -5.18 2.65
N THR A 194 -7.44 -5.11 2.03
CA THR A 194 -6.86 -6.20 1.25
C THR A 194 -6.40 -7.32 2.16
N GLN A 195 -5.68 -6.99 3.25
CA GLN A 195 -5.30 -7.96 4.28
C GLN A 195 -6.53 -8.70 4.81
N HIS A 196 -7.55 -7.97 5.26
CA HIS A 196 -8.73 -8.56 5.86
C HIS A 196 -9.47 -9.49 4.88
N ARG A 197 -9.61 -9.09 3.61
CA ARG A 197 -10.20 -9.95 2.57
C ARG A 197 -9.40 -11.24 2.38
N ILE A 198 -8.07 -11.14 2.19
CA ILE A 198 -7.20 -12.32 2.01
C ILE A 198 -7.34 -13.29 3.19
N LEU A 199 -7.23 -12.77 4.41
CA LEU A 199 -7.30 -13.62 5.60
C LEU A 199 -8.69 -14.24 5.77
N THR A 200 -9.77 -13.49 5.51
CA THR A 200 -11.14 -14.00 5.58
C THR A 200 -11.39 -15.09 4.55
N THR A 201 -10.95 -14.89 3.29
CA THR A 201 -11.00 -15.92 2.25
C THR A 201 -10.27 -17.19 2.67
N ALA A 202 -9.05 -17.06 3.21
CA ALA A 202 -8.30 -18.22 3.69
C ALA A 202 -9.00 -18.93 4.85
N GLN A 203 -9.60 -18.18 5.80
CA GLN A 203 -10.39 -18.76 6.89
C GLN A 203 -11.60 -19.55 6.39
N THR A 204 -12.34 -19.01 5.42
CA THR A 204 -13.51 -19.68 4.84
C THR A 204 -13.10 -21.00 4.21
N ILE A 205 -12.09 -20.99 3.33
CA ILE A 205 -11.57 -22.19 2.66
C ILE A 205 -11.13 -23.23 3.69
N LEU A 206 -10.41 -22.83 4.74
CA LEU A 206 -9.97 -23.74 5.79
C LEU A 206 -11.10 -24.28 6.65
N GLY A 207 -12.12 -23.47 6.94
CA GLY A 207 -13.31 -23.89 7.66
C GLY A 207 -14.05 -25.00 6.91
N GLU A 208 -14.23 -24.81 5.60
CA GLU A 208 -14.81 -25.83 4.72
C GLU A 208 -13.94 -27.08 4.63
N CYS A 209 -12.62 -26.92 4.48
CA CYS A 209 -11.67 -28.03 4.45
C CYS A 209 -11.78 -28.91 5.71
N CYS A 210 -11.81 -28.29 6.89
CA CYS A 210 -11.96 -29.00 8.16
C CYS A 210 -13.34 -29.67 8.30
N PHE A 211 -14.40 -29.01 7.81
CA PHE A 211 -15.75 -29.55 7.86
C PHE A 211 -15.94 -30.76 6.93
N ASP A 212 -15.44 -30.70 5.71
CA ASP A 212 -15.50 -31.81 4.76
C ASP A 212 -14.67 -33.00 5.26
N PHE A 213 -13.50 -32.73 5.85
CA PHE A 213 -12.71 -33.75 6.54
C PHE A 213 -13.51 -34.41 7.66
N ALA A 214 -14.16 -33.62 8.51
CA ALA A 214 -14.94 -34.14 9.63
C ALA A 214 -16.20 -34.88 9.16
N THR A 215 -16.80 -34.49 8.04
CA THR A 215 -17.94 -35.20 7.45
C THR A 215 -17.56 -36.60 6.98
N ARG A 216 -16.34 -36.77 6.46
CA ARG A 216 -15.83 -38.07 6.00
C ARG A 216 -15.40 -38.99 7.15
N TRP A 217 -14.74 -38.44 8.17
CA TRP A 217 -14.05 -39.26 9.16
C TRP A 217 -14.58 -39.14 10.59
N LEU A 218 -15.34 -38.10 10.91
CA LEU A 218 -15.75 -37.73 12.26
C LEU A 218 -17.25 -37.38 12.35
N LEU A 219 -18.10 -38.04 11.55
CA LEU A 219 -19.53 -37.74 11.46
C LEU A 219 -20.24 -37.79 12.81
N GLU A 220 -19.91 -38.77 13.66
CA GLU A 220 -20.43 -38.90 15.03
C GLU A 220 -20.21 -37.62 15.87
N VAL A 221 -19.08 -36.94 15.69
CA VAL A 221 -18.77 -35.69 16.39
C VAL A 221 -19.66 -34.55 15.89
N LEU A 222 -19.87 -34.47 14.58
CA LEU A 222 -20.72 -33.44 13.96
C LEU A 222 -22.16 -33.58 14.45
N GLU A 223 -22.71 -34.81 14.43
CA GLU A 223 -24.07 -35.10 14.89
C GLU A 223 -24.24 -34.79 16.37
N LYS A 224 -23.33 -35.26 17.22
CA LYS A 224 -23.38 -35.03 18.68
C LYS A 224 -23.27 -33.55 19.04
N LYS A 225 -22.52 -32.76 18.26
CA LYS A 225 -22.33 -31.32 18.47
C LYS A 225 -23.35 -30.45 17.73
N GLY A 226 -24.17 -31.03 16.86
CA GLY A 226 -25.14 -30.30 16.04
C GLY A 226 -24.49 -29.40 14.98
N TRP A 227 -23.27 -29.69 14.55
CA TRP A 227 -22.55 -28.90 13.56
C TRP A 227 -22.97 -29.29 12.15
N LYS A 228 -23.82 -28.47 11.53
CA LYS A 228 -24.46 -28.78 10.23
C LYS A 228 -23.74 -28.19 9.01
N CYS A 229 -22.85 -27.22 9.20
CA CYS A 229 -22.10 -26.58 8.13
C CYS A 229 -20.74 -26.07 8.63
N ALA A 230 -19.85 -25.72 7.70
CA ALA A 230 -18.51 -25.23 8.00
C ALA A 230 -18.51 -24.00 8.92
N CYS A 231 -19.44 -23.06 8.71
CA CYS A 231 -19.57 -21.84 9.51
C CYS A 231 -19.99 -22.11 10.96
N ALA A 232 -20.58 -23.27 11.26
CA ALA A 232 -21.02 -23.63 12.62
C ALA A 232 -19.86 -23.95 13.58
N VAL A 233 -18.63 -24.05 13.07
CA VAL A 233 -17.45 -24.45 13.86
C VAL A 233 -16.30 -23.49 13.61
N GLU A 234 -15.82 -22.86 14.67
CA GLU A 234 -14.63 -22.02 14.57
C GLU A 234 -13.39 -22.86 14.22
N LEU A 235 -12.54 -22.31 13.36
CA LEU A 235 -11.31 -22.97 12.88
C LEU A 235 -10.41 -23.47 14.03
N THR A 236 -10.38 -22.73 15.14
CA THR A 236 -9.58 -23.04 16.34
C THR A 236 -10.07 -24.28 17.09
N ARG A 237 -11.34 -24.69 16.92
CA ARG A 237 -11.90 -25.87 17.59
C ARG A 237 -11.47 -27.18 16.93
N TRP A 238 -11.12 -27.15 15.64
CA TRP A 238 -10.70 -28.34 14.91
C TRP A 238 -9.42 -28.95 15.45
N GLU A 239 -8.49 -28.15 16.01
CA GLU A 239 -7.27 -28.67 16.65
C GLU A 239 -7.62 -29.70 17.74
N SER A 240 -8.56 -29.36 18.62
CA SER A 240 -8.98 -30.24 19.70
C SER A 240 -9.73 -31.45 19.16
N VAL A 241 -10.65 -31.26 18.21
CA VAL A 241 -11.46 -32.35 17.64
C VAL A 241 -10.58 -33.41 16.97
N VAL A 242 -9.68 -32.97 16.10
CA VAL A 242 -8.78 -33.85 15.35
C VAL A 242 -7.76 -34.50 16.28
N SER A 243 -7.22 -33.78 17.26
CA SER A 243 -6.26 -34.34 18.22
C SER A 243 -6.89 -35.41 19.11
N THR A 244 -8.12 -35.20 19.61
CA THR A 244 -8.82 -36.18 20.45
C THR A 244 -9.19 -37.45 19.69
N ARG A 245 -9.60 -37.32 18.43
CA ARG A 245 -10.07 -38.46 17.62
C ARG A 245 -8.96 -39.07 16.75
N ARG A 246 -7.72 -38.58 16.84
CA ARG A 246 -6.59 -39.00 15.99
C ARG A 246 -6.35 -40.50 15.99
N GLY A 247 -6.47 -41.17 17.14
CA GLY A 247 -6.29 -42.63 17.25
C GLY A 247 -7.38 -43.47 16.59
N GLN A 248 -8.50 -42.84 16.18
CA GLN A 248 -9.64 -43.48 15.52
C GLN A 248 -9.64 -43.23 14.00
N LEU A 249 -8.73 -42.36 13.51
CA LEU A 249 -8.63 -42.04 12.10
C LEU A 249 -7.83 -43.13 11.36
N PRO A 250 -8.26 -43.51 10.15
CA PRO A 250 -7.46 -44.39 9.30
C PRO A 250 -6.17 -43.70 8.84
N ALA A 251 -5.17 -44.49 8.46
CA ALA A 251 -3.85 -43.98 8.08
C ALA A 251 -3.91 -43.05 6.85
N GLU A 252 -4.92 -43.25 6.00
CA GLU A 252 -5.17 -42.49 4.78
C GLU A 252 -5.90 -41.16 5.04
N ALA A 253 -6.42 -40.91 6.24
CA ALA A 253 -7.17 -39.70 6.53
C ALA A 253 -6.29 -38.45 6.58
N LEU A 254 -5.04 -38.59 7.04
CA LEU A 254 -4.11 -37.47 7.23
C LEU A 254 -2.81 -37.70 6.46
N GLN A 255 -2.22 -36.61 5.98
CA GLN A 255 -0.88 -36.62 5.38
C GLN A 255 0.01 -35.63 6.14
N ILE A 256 0.61 -36.07 7.24
CA ILE A 256 1.48 -35.21 8.03
C ILE A 256 2.87 -35.16 7.35
N PRO A 257 3.38 -33.97 6.99
CA PRO A 257 4.72 -33.84 6.41
C PRO A 257 5.79 -34.39 7.36
N PRO A 258 6.88 -34.98 6.85
CA PRO A 258 8.00 -35.45 7.69
C PRO A 258 8.54 -34.32 8.58
N GLY A 259 8.69 -34.59 9.88
CA GLY A 259 9.15 -33.60 10.87
C GLY A 259 8.11 -32.56 11.30
N ALA A 260 6.90 -32.57 10.73
CA ALA A 260 5.81 -31.71 11.16
C ALA A 260 4.95 -32.37 12.26
N SER A 261 4.28 -31.53 13.05
CA SER A 261 3.29 -31.96 14.03
C SER A 261 1.95 -31.35 13.67
N ILE A 262 0.89 -32.17 13.63
CA ILE A 262 -0.48 -31.72 13.36
C ILE A 262 -0.89 -30.57 14.27
N ARG A 263 -0.47 -30.62 15.54
CA ARG A 263 -0.73 -29.56 16.53
C ARG A 263 -0.07 -28.24 16.12
N ARG A 264 1.16 -28.28 15.60
CA ARG A 264 1.87 -27.08 15.12
C ARG A 264 1.19 -26.49 13.87
N ILE A 265 0.69 -27.34 12.97
CA ILE A 265 -0.01 -26.91 11.75
C ILE A 265 -1.33 -26.20 12.11
N PHE A 266 -2.13 -26.80 13.00
CA PHE A 266 -3.34 -26.15 13.51
C PHE A 266 -3.04 -24.87 14.30
N HIS A 267 -1.97 -24.86 15.11
CA HIS A 267 -1.58 -23.68 15.88
C HIS A 267 -1.22 -22.50 14.97
N ALA A 268 -0.43 -22.71 13.92
CA ALA A 268 -0.10 -21.65 12.96
C ALA A 268 -1.35 -21.08 12.26
N THR A 269 -2.38 -21.91 12.10
CA THR A 269 -3.67 -21.51 11.53
C THR A 269 -4.53 -20.70 12.52
N ARG A 270 -4.35 -20.91 13.83
CA ARG A 270 -5.01 -20.11 14.87
C ARG A 270 -4.59 -18.65 14.82
N ASP A 271 -3.31 -18.38 14.54
CA ASP A 271 -2.80 -17.02 14.45
C ASP A 271 -3.39 -16.26 13.25
N LEU A 272 -3.60 -16.94 12.13
CA LEU A 272 -4.36 -16.43 10.97
C LEU A 272 -5.76 -16.00 11.42
N ARG A 273 -6.52 -16.91 12.08
CA ARG A 273 -7.88 -16.61 12.56
C ARG A 273 -7.89 -15.45 13.53
N ASN A 274 -7.01 -15.46 14.52
CA ASN A 274 -6.95 -14.41 15.55
C ASN A 274 -6.69 -13.05 14.91
N THR A 275 -5.75 -12.96 13.98
CA THR A 275 -5.42 -11.71 13.27
C THR A 275 -6.63 -11.18 12.50
N ALA A 276 -7.33 -12.06 11.78
CA ALA A 276 -8.49 -11.69 10.98
C ALA A 276 -9.69 -11.24 11.85
N VAL A 277 -10.01 -12.00 12.89
CA VAL A 277 -11.15 -11.74 13.79
C VAL A 277 -10.91 -10.51 14.66
N HIS A 278 -9.71 -10.35 15.21
CA HIS A 278 -9.36 -9.15 15.98
C HIS A 278 -9.03 -7.94 15.12
N ARG A 279 -9.15 -8.06 13.78
CA ARG A 279 -8.96 -6.96 12.84
C ARG A 279 -7.61 -6.27 13.00
N ALA A 280 -6.60 -7.01 13.45
CA ALA A 280 -5.28 -6.48 13.75
C ALA A 280 -4.48 -6.31 12.46
N PRO A 281 -3.99 -5.10 12.14
CA PRO A 281 -3.02 -4.93 11.06
C PRO A 281 -1.77 -5.80 11.30
N THR A 282 -1.27 -6.43 10.25
CA THR A 282 -0.04 -7.24 10.33
C THR A 282 0.84 -7.00 9.10
N THR A 283 2.09 -7.45 9.17
CA THR A 283 3.02 -7.30 8.04
C THR A 283 2.58 -8.16 6.85
N ALA A 284 2.88 -7.71 5.64
CA ALA A 284 2.59 -8.47 4.43
C ALA A 284 3.31 -9.84 4.43
N ARG A 285 4.51 -9.91 5.02
CA ARG A 285 5.23 -11.17 5.24
C ARG A 285 4.45 -12.12 6.16
N SER A 286 3.88 -11.62 7.25
CA SER A 286 3.04 -12.43 8.14
C SER A 286 1.79 -12.95 7.42
N VAL A 287 1.17 -12.16 6.54
CA VAL A 287 0.06 -12.62 5.69
C VAL A 287 0.47 -13.80 4.80
N SER A 288 1.64 -13.70 4.13
CA SER A 288 2.17 -14.81 3.33
C SER A 288 2.42 -16.07 4.17
N GLN A 289 3.00 -15.92 5.37
CA GLN A 289 3.23 -17.03 6.30
C GLN A 289 1.92 -17.69 6.76
N PHE A 290 0.87 -16.90 6.97
CA PHE A 290 -0.46 -17.42 7.29
C PHE A 290 -1.04 -18.23 6.13
N LEU A 291 -0.91 -17.76 4.89
CA LEU A 291 -1.33 -18.51 3.71
C LEU A 291 -0.51 -19.81 3.54
N GLU A 292 0.79 -19.79 3.82
CA GLU A 292 1.61 -20.99 3.82
C GLU A 292 1.15 -22.02 4.85
N ALA A 293 0.81 -21.57 6.07
CA ALA A 293 0.23 -22.43 7.08
C ALA A 293 -1.14 -23.00 6.66
N ALA A 294 -1.96 -22.20 5.96
CA ALA A 294 -3.24 -22.62 5.42
C ALA A 294 -3.07 -23.74 4.38
N VAL A 295 -2.15 -23.58 3.42
CA VAL A 295 -1.83 -24.62 2.42
C VAL A 295 -1.41 -25.91 3.12
N LYS A 296 -0.47 -25.83 4.07
CA LYS A 296 0.00 -27.00 4.83
C LYS A 296 -1.12 -27.72 5.58
N LEU A 297 -2.09 -26.98 6.12
CA LEU A 297 -3.24 -27.58 6.78
C LEU A 297 -4.13 -28.31 5.76
N ALA A 298 -4.46 -27.69 4.64
CA ALA A 298 -5.28 -28.32 3.60
C ALA A 298 -4.61 -29.59 3.02
N GLU A 299 -3.30 -29.55 2.77
CA GLU A 299 -2.51 -30.72 2.37
C GLU A 299 -2.53 -31.82 3.45
N THR A 300 -2.42 -31.44 4.73
CA THR A 300 -2.47 -32.38 5.85
C THR A 300 -3.81 -33.09 5.94
N LEU A 301 -4.91 -32.39 5.62
CA LEU A 301 -6.26 -32.93 5.54
C LEU A 301 -6.55 -33.62 4.19
N ARG A 302 -5.56 -33.70 3.29
CA ARG A 302 -5.64 -34.27 1.94
C ARG A 302 -6.70 -33.62 1.05
N ASP A 303 -6.96 -32.34 1.25
CA ASP A 303 -7.83 -31.55 0.39
C ASP A 303 -7.00 -30.84 -0.69
N THR A 304 -6.67 -31.58 -1.75
CA THR A 304 -5.81 -31.08 -2.83
C THR A 304 -6.41 -29.90 -3.58
N HIS A 305 -7.74 -29.86 -3.71
CA HIS A 305 -8.43 -28.77 -4.39
C HIS A 305 -8.27 -27.46 -3.61
N ARG A 306 -8.65 -27.46 -2.32
CA ARG A 306 -8.53 -26.26 -1.48
C ARG A 306 -7.08 -25.89 -1.20
N ALA A 307 -6.17 -26.86 -1.14
CA ALA A 307 -4.74 -26.59 -1.07
C ALA A 307 -4.23 -25.85 -2.32
N SER A 308 -4.68 -26.21 -3.53
CA SER A 308 -4.35 -25.48 -4.76
C SER A 308 -4.87 -24.05 -4.71
N GLN A 309 -6.13 -23.85 -4.33
CA GLN A 309 -6.73 -22.51 -4.22
C GLN A 309 -5.96 -21.60 -3.25
N LEU A 310 -5.58 -22.13 -2.08
CA LEU A 310 -4.76 -21.38 -1.11
C LEU A 310 -3.34 -21.14 -1.62
N GLY A 311 -2.77 -22.09 -2.37
CA GLY A 311 -1.46 -21.97 -3.00
C GLY A 311 -1.42 -20.90 -4.08
N GLU A 312 -2.42 -20.86 -4.96
CA GLU A 312 -2.59 -19.83 -5.98
C GLU A 312 -2.77 -18.45 -5.35
N LEU A 313 -3.60 -18.35 -4.31
CA LEU A 313 -3.76 -17.11 -3.53
C LEU A 313 -2.43 -16.66 -2.93
N LYS A 314 -1.64 -17.59 -2.36
CA LYS A 314 -0.31 -17.30 -1.81
C LYS A 314 0.63 -16.77 -2.87
N VAL A 315 0.76 -17.46 -4.00
CA VAL A 315 1.63 -17.04 -5.12
C VAL A 315 1.24 -15.64 -5.62
N ALA A 316 -0.07 -15.38 -5.75
CA ALA A 316 -0.58 -14.08 -6.17
C ALA A 316 -0.30 -12.96 -5.16
N VAL A 317 -0.28 -13.27 -3.85
CA VAL A 317 0.07 -12.32 -2.78
C VAL A 317 1.57 -12.09 -2.73
N ASP A 318 2.39 -13.14 -2.84
CA ASP A 318 3.85 -13.06 -2.81
C ASP A 318 4.39 -12.24 -3.98
N GLY A 319 3.93 -12.49 -5.21
CA GLY A 319 4.37 -11.71 -6.37
C GLY A 319 4.02 -10.22 -6.25
N LYS A 320 2.87 -9.88 -5.62
CA LYS A 320 2.51 -8.49 -5.33
C LYS A 320 3.36 -7.88 -4.22
N LEU A 321 3.69 -8.67 -3.20
CA LEU A 321 4.57 -8.24 -2.11
C LEU A 321 5.97 -7.93 -2.64
N GLU A 322 6.54 -8.82 -3.45
CA GLU A 322 7.84 -8.62 -4.10
C GLU A 322 7.86 -7.33 -4.93
N ALA A 323 6.82 -7.09 -5.74
CA ALA A 323 6.69 -5.86 -6.52
C ALA A 323 6.61 -4.60 -5.63
N MET A 324 5.84 -4.66 -4.53
CA MET A 324 5.73 -3.55 -3.58
C MET A 324 7.07 -3.27 -2.88
N GLU A 325 7.80 -4.30 -2.48
CA GLU A 325 9.11 -4.16 -1.84
C GLU A 325 10.16 -3.59 -2.80
N ALA A 326 10.18 -4.05 -4.05
CA ALA A 326 11.03 -3.49 -5.10
C ALA A 326 10.72 -2.00 -5.36
N MET A 327 9.44 -1.62 -5.41
CA MET A 327 9.01 -0.23 -5.58
C MET A 327 9.44 0.66 -4.42
N LYS A 328 9.33 0.16 -3.18
CA LYS A 328 9.79 0.88 -1.98
C LYS A 328 11.29 1.10 -2.03
N LYS A 329 12.07 0.04 -2.29
CA LYS A 329 13.53 0.13 -2.43
C LYS A 329 13.93 1.14 -3.48
N ALA A 330 13.34 1.08 -4.68
CA ALA A 330 13.60 2.05 -5.74
C ALA A 330 13.26 3.50 -5.34
N THR A 331 12.22 3.67 -4.51
CA THR A 331 11.86 4.98 -3.96
C THR A 331 12.87 5.48 -2.94
N GLU A 332 13.30 4.62 -2.01
CA GLU A 332 14.35 4.92 -1.03
C GLU A 332 15.66 5.28 -1.73
N ASP A 333 16.08 4.49 -2.72
CA ASP A 333 17.30 4.71 -3.50
C ASP A 333 17.27 6.06 -4.22
N ARG A 334 16.13 6.38 -4.87
CA ARG A 334 15.94 7.66 -5.57
C ARG A 334 15.98 8.84 -4.62
N VAL A 335 15.29 8.76 -3.48
CA VAL A 335 15.29 9.84 -2.48
C VAL A 335 16.69 10.03 -1.92
N THR A 336 17.39 8.94 -1.62
CA THR A 336 18.77 8.97 -1.11
C THR A 336 19.70 9.67 -2.10
N ALA A 337 19.65 9.30 -3.38
CA ALA A 337 20.45 9.95 -4.42
C ALA A 337 20.15 11.46 -4.55
N GLN A 338 18.87 11.85 -4.47
CA GLN A 338 18.48 13.26 -4.53
C GLN A 338 18.96 14.04 -3.31
N VAL A 339 18.86 13.48 -2.11
CA VAL A 339 19.33 14.12 -0.86
C VAL A 339 20.84 14.31 -0.89
N VAL A 340 21.60 13.30 -1.34
CA VAL A 340 23.06 13.41 -1.53
C VAL A 340 23.40 14.54 -2.50
N SER A 341 22.71 14.62 -3.64
CA SER A 341 22.93 15.68 -4.64
C SER A 341 22.66 17.07 -4.07
N ILE A 342 21.55 17.24 -3.33
CA ILE A 342 21.20 18.52 -2.69
C ILE A 342 22.29 18.94 -1.70
N ARG A 343 22.84 18.01 -0.91
CA ARG A 343 23.91 18.34 0.04
C ARG A 343 25.18 18.80 -0.65
N ARG A 344 25.59 18.11 -1.71
CA ARG A 344 26.72 18.54 -2.55
C ARG A 344 26.50 19.94 -3.13
N GLN A 345 25.29 20.25 -3.57
CA GLN A 345 24.96 21.58 -4.07
C GLN A 345 25.02 22.65 -2.96
N LYS A 346 24.57 22.34 -1.74
CA LYS A 346 24.69 23.26 -0.60
C LYS A 346 26.13 23.56 -0.25
N GLU A 347 26.98 22.54 -0.16
CA GLU A 347 28.42 22.71 0.11
C GLU A 347 29.13 23.56 -0.96
N GLU A 348 28.71 23.42 -2.22
CA GLU A 348 29.21 24.28 -3.30
C GLU A 348 28.80 25.73 -3.11
N LEU A 349 27.52 25.97 -2.82
CA LEU A 349 26.98 27.31 -2.58
C LEU A 349 27.65 27.97 -1.35
N ASP A 350 27.82 27.23 -0.25
CA ASP A 350 28.50 27.71 0.95
C ASP A 350 29.95 28.14 0.64
N ARG A 351 30.63 27.40 -0.24
CA ARG A 351 31.99 27.74 -0.69
C ARG A 351 32.01 29.00 -1.56
N GLN A 352 31.03 29.15 -2.45
CA GLN A 352 30.89 30.33 -3.30
C GLN A 352 30.56 31.59 -2.48
N GLU A 353 29.64 31.47 -1.52
CA GLU A 353 29.29 32.54 -0.58
C GLU A 353 30.54 33.01 0.18
N LYS A 354 31.29 32.08 0.77
CA LYS A 354 32.54 32.40 1.48
C LYS A 354 33.54 33.11 0.57
N ALA A 355 33.75 32.61 -0.65
CA ALA A 355 34.69 33.21 -1.60
C ALA A 355 34.30 34.65 -2.00
N LEU A 356 33.00 34.92 -2.18
CA LEU A 356 32.50 36.26 -2.49
C LEU A 356 32.70 37.24 -1.32
N ILE A 357 32.41 36.80 -0.09
CA ILE A 357 32.62 37.60 1.12
C ILE A 357 34.12 37.91 1.29
N ASP A 358 34.98 36.91 1.15
CA ASP A 358 36.43 37.08 1.26
C ASP A 358 36.98 38.00 0.16
N GLY A 359 36.46 37.89 -1.07
CA GLY A 359 36.78 38.78 -2.18
C GLY A 359 36.39 40.24 -1.90
N MET A 360 35.15 40.48 -1.49
CA MET A 360 34.68 41.83 -1.11
C MET A 360 35.54 42.45 -0.01
N LEU A 361 35.88 41.70 1.03
CA LEU A 361 36.73 42.18 2.13
C LEU A 361 38.16 42.49 1.68
N LYS A 362 38.68 41.76 0.69
CA LYS A 362 39.98 42.04 0.09
C LYS A 362 39.94 43.32 -0.74
N ASP A 363 38.94 43.45 -1.61
CA ASP A 363 38.77 44.63 -2.47
C ASP A 363 38.59 45.91 -1.62
N ASP A 364 37.82 45.87 -0.54
CA ASP A 364 37.66 47.00 0.40
C ASP A 364 38.99 47.42 1.04
N ARG A 365 39.83 46.45 1.46
CA ARG A 365 41.17 46.75 1.99
C ARG A 365 42.07 47.41 0.94
N GLU A 366 42.03 46.93 -0.29
CA GLU A 366 42.81 47.49 -1.40
C GLU A 366 42.35 48.92 -1.74
N HIS A 367 41.04 49.16 -1.80
CA HIS A 367 40.48 50.50 -2.00
C HIS A 367 40.85 51.47 -0.87
N ASN A 368 40.80 51.02 0.38
CA ASN A 368 41.19 51.84 1.54
C ASN A 368 42.69 52.20 1.51
N ALA A 369 43.56 51.27 1.12
CA ALA A 369 44.98 51.53 0.95
C ALA A 369 45.25 52.54 -0.17
N LEU A 370 44.58 52.39 -1.32
CA LEU A 370 44.69 53.32 -2.44
C LEU A 370 44.22 54.74 -2.05
N ALA A 371 43.10 54.85 -1.34
CA ALA A 371 42.58 56.12 -0.86
C ALA A 371 43.57 56.83 0.08
N GLY A 372 44.23 56.08 0.97
CA GLY A 372 45.30 56.62 1.82
C GLY A 372 46.44 57.24 1.00
N HIS A 373 46.96 56.50 0.01
CA HIS A 373 48.02 57.00 -0.88
C HIS A 373 47.63 58.27 -1.66
N LEU A 374 46.36 58.39 -2.09
CA LEU A 374 45.88 59.57 -2.80
C LEU A 374 45.75 60.80 -1.89
N LEU A 375 45.46 60.60 -0.60
CA LEU A 375 45.30 61.67 0.38
C LEU A 375 46.63 62.14 0.99
N ASP A 376 47.69 61.33 0.90
CA ASP A 376 49.04 61.66 1.38
C ASP A 376 49.85 62.58 0.42
N ILE A 377 49.25 63.07 -0.67
CA ILE A 377 49.84 64.10 -1.54
C ILE A 377 49.49 65.48 -0.94
N GLY A 378 50.22 65.87 0.11
CA GLY A 378 50.13 67.18 0.77
C GLY A 378 51.50 67.64 1.26
#